data_AF-A0A7C1GV95-F1
#
_entry.id   AF-A0A7C1GV95-F1
#
_cell.length_a   1.000
_cell.length_b   1.000
_cell.length_c   1.000
_cell.angle_alpha   90.00
_cell.angle_beta   90.00
_cell.angle_gamma   90.00
#
_symmetry.space_group_name_H-M   'P 1'
#
loop_
_entity.id
_entity.type
_entity.pdbx_description
1 polymer ?
#
loop_
_entity_poly.entity_id
_entity_poly.type
_entity_poly.pdbx_seq_one_letter_code
_entity_poly.pdbx_strand_id
1 'polypeptide(L)' 'MLWIPNEGILQGDMWLRHYERPVIARITGDAVMLDMRTLLPGEDKHLASALIQIARAARE' A
#
# COMPACT_ATOMS: atom_id res chain seq x y z
N MET A 1 -5.01 12.40 -2.36
CA MET A 1 -4.89 11.23 -3.24
C MET A 1 -3.41 10.99 -3.42
N LEU A 2 -2.90 9.85 -2.93
CA LEU A 2 -1.48 9.48 -3.06
C LEU A 2 -1.36 8.43 -4.17
N TRP A 3 -0.46 8.68 -5.12
CA TRP A 3 -0.19 7.79 -6.26
C TRP A 3 1.13 7.06 -6.01
N ILE A 4 1.10 5.73 -6.11
CA ILE A 4 2.29 4.87 -5.96
C ILE A 4 2.46 4.07 -7.27
N PRO A 5 3.60 4.22 -7.99
CA PRO A 5 3.83 3.54 -9.26
C PRO A 5 3.90 2.01 -9.11
N ASN A 6 3.32 1.29 -10.08
CA ASN A 6 3.31 -0.17 -10.23
C ASN A 6 4.42 -0.60 -11.20
N GLU A 7 5.65 -0.50 -10.76
CA GLU A 7 6.74 -1.19 -11.46
C GLU A 7 7.00 -2.48 -10.67
N GLY A 8 6.19 -3.53 -10.93
CA GLY A 8 6.36 -4.88 -10.34
C GLY A 8 5.13 -5.55 -9.68
N ILE A 9 3.89 -5.07 -9.87
CA ILE A 9 2.68 -5.61 -9.22
C ILE A 9 2.17 -6.89 -9.90
N LEU A 10 2.90 -7.98 -9.70
CA LEU A 10 2.24 -9.22 -9.28
C LEU A 10 2.56 -9.54 -7.81
N GLN A 11 3.52 -8.83 -7.20
CA GLN A 11 3.89 -9.00 -5.79
C GLN A 11 3.29 -7.91 -4.88
N GLY A 12 3.31 -6.62 -5.23
CA GLY A 12 2.91 -5.53 -4.30
C GLY A 12 1.49 -5.61 -3.69
N ASP A 13 0.47 -5.97 -4.48
CA ASP A 13 -0.93 -6.09 -4.01
C ASP A 13 -1.12 -7.22 -3.01
N MET A 14 -0.35 -8.31 -3.18
CA MET A 14 -0.36 -9.44 -2.27
C MET A 14 0.19 -9.00 -0.91
N TRP A 15 1.22 -8.16 -0.88
CA TRP A 15 1.91 -7.82 0.35
C TRP A 15 1.11 -6.85 1.23
N LEU A 16 0.37 -5.90 0.64
CA LEU A 16 -0.54 -5.02 1.39
C LEU A 16 -1.67 -5.78 2.08
N ARG A 17 -2.17 -6.85 1.44
CA ARG A 17 -3.26 -7.68 1.98
C ARG A 17 -2.79 -8.72 2.99
N HIS A 18 -1.51 -9.12 2.94
CA HIS A 18 -0.93 -10.10 3.86
C HIS A 18 -0.22 -9.48 5.07
N TYR A 19 -0.22 -8.15 5.20
CA TYR A 19 0.22 -7.47 6.41
C TYR A 19 -0.75 -7.75 7.58
N GLU A 20 -0.24 -7.84 8.82
CA GLU A 20 -1.05 -8.08 10.04
C GLU A 20 -2.23 -7.10 10.19
N ARG A 21 -2.16 -5.93 9.53
CA ARG A 21 -3.27 -5.01 9.32
C ARG A 21 -3.49 -4.79 7.82
N PRO A 22 -4.40 -5.53 7.18
CA PRO A 22 -4.53 -5.49 5.73
C PRO A 22 -4.95 -4.11 5.25
N VAL A 23 -4.25 -3.58 4.25
CA VAL A 23 -4.61 -2.32 3.60
C VAL A 23 -5.45 -2.62 2.37
N ILE A 24 -6.69 -2.12 2.35
CA ILE A 24 -7.59 -2.22 1.19
C ILE A 24 -7.46 -0.93 0.38
N ALA A 25 -7.04 -1.07 -0.88
CA ALA A 25 -6.83 0.04 -1.80
C ALA A 25 -7.47 -0.25 -3.16
N ARG A 26 -7.64 0.80 -3.98
CA ARG A 26 -8.09 0.65 -5.37
C ARG A 26 -6.88 0.54 -6.30
N ILE A 27 -6.95 -0.32 -7.29
CA ILE A 27 -5.97 -0.38 -8.39
C ILE A 27 -6.53 0.41 -9.57
N THR A 28 -5.74 1.33 -10.11
CA THR A 28 -6.08 2.07 -11.34
C THR A 28 -4.90 2.04 -12.28
N GLY A 29 -5.03 1.27 -13.37
CA GLY A 29 -3.91 1.02 -14.28
C GLY A 29 -2.75 0.35 -13.56
N ASP A 30 -1.59 1.00 -13.63
CA ASP A 30 -0.36 0.62 -12.98
C ASP A 30 -0.13 1.45 -11.69
N ALA A 31 -1.17 1.59 -10.87
CA ALA A 31 -1.01 2.30 -9.61
C ALA A 31 -1.96 1.80 -8.51
N VAL A 32 -1.43 1.80 -7.29
CA VAL A 32 -2.24 1.62 -6.08
C VAL A 32 -2.69 3.00 -5.59
N MET A 33 -4.01 3.18 -5.52
CA MET A 33 -4.65 4.40 -5.05
C MET A 33 -5.17 4.21 -3.62
N LEU A 34 -4.64 5.03 -2.73
CA LEU A 34 -5.06 5.10 -1.33
C LEU A 34 -6.06 6.25 -1.15
N ASP A 35 -7.27 5.92 -0.70
CA ASP A 35 -8.29 6.91 -0.36
C ASP A 35 -8.08 7.39 1.08
N MET A 36 -7.55 8.61 1.24
CA MET A 36 -7.29 9.17 2.56
C MET A 36 -8.58 9.44 3.36
N ARG A 37 -9.75 9.46 2.72
CA ARG A 37 -11.04 9.67 3.39
C ARG A 37 -11.47 8.47 4.23
N THR A 38 -10.96 7.29 3.91
CA THR A 38 -11.27 6.05 4.65
C THR A 38 -10.25 5.77 5.76
N LEU A 39 -9.26 6.66 5.95
CA LEU A 39 -8.24 6.51 6.97
C LEU A 39 -8.76 7.03 8.32
N LEU A 40 -8.79 6.18 9.34
CA LEU A 40 -9.18 6.59 10.68
C LEU A 40 -8.03 7.35 11.37
N PRO A 41 -8.34 8.22 12.35
CA PRO A 41 -7.31 8.90 13.13
C PRO A 41 -6.29 7.93 13.73
N GLY A 42 -5.00 8.14 13.45
CA GLY A 42 -3.90 7.30 13.94
C GLY A 42 -3.56 6.07 13.08
N GLU A 43 -4.28 5.83 11.98
CA GLU A 43 -3.94 4.76 11.02
C GLU A 43 -2.87 5.17 10.01
N ASP A 44 -2.59 6.47 9.89
CA ASP A 44 -1.54 7.05 9.05
C ASP A 44 -0.16 6.45 9.33
N LYS A 45 0.17 6.22 10.60
CA LYS A 45 1.44 5.59 11.01
C LYS A 45 1.52 4.12 10.62
N HIS A 46 0.40 3.39 10.74
CA HIS A 46 0.34 1.98 10.34
C HIS A 46 0.45 1.84 8.82
N LEU A 47 -0.23 2.71 8.07
CA LEU A 47 -0.13 2.77 6.62
C LEU A 47 1.31 3.08 6.16
N ALA A 48 1.95 4.08 6.76
CA ALA A 48 3.34 4.42 6.44
C ALA A 48 4.31 3.25 6.72
N SER A 49 4.13 2.55 7.85
CA SER A 49 4.93 1.36 8.18
C SER A 49 4.77 0.24 7.15
N ALA A 50 3.52 -0.08 6.76
CA ALA A 50 3.24 -1.11 5.75
C ALA A 50 3.89 -0.75 4.40
N LEU A 51 3.77 0.50 3.95
CA LEU A 51 4.38 0.96 2.70
C LEU A 51 5.91 0.86 2.73
N ILE A 52 6.56 1.21 3.85
CA ILE A 52 8.02 1.10 4.01
C ILE A 52 8.47 -0.36 3.93
N GLN A 53 7.75 -1.28 4.58
CA GLN A 53 8.10 -2.71 4.56
C GLN A 53 8.01 -3.30 3.16
N ILE A 54 6.95 -2.96 2.43
CA ILE A 54 6.77 -3.41 1.04
C ILE A 54 7.83 -2.81 0.13
N ALA A 55 8.12 -1.52 0.26
CA ALA A 55 9.15 -0.85 -0.53
C ALA A 55 10.57 -1.41 -0.27
N ARG A 56 10.85 -1.88 0.95
CA ARG A 56 12.11 -2.55 1.28
C ARG A 56 12.21 -3.90 0.59
N ALA A 57 11.17 -4.70 0.67
CA ALA A 57 11.22 -6.04 0.15
C ALA A 57 11.09 -6.12 -1.37
N ALA A 58 10.55 -5.10 -2.02
CA ALA A 58 10.60 -4.95 -3.47
C ALA A 58 12.02 -4.60 -4.01
N ARG A 59 12.98 -4.27 -3.13
CA ARG A 59 14.38 -3.98 -3.50
C ARG A 59 15.32 -5.17 -3.33
N GLU A 60 14.85 -6.27 -2.75
CA GLU A 60 15.57 -7.54 -2.60
C GLU A 60 15.24 -8.48 -3.77
#